data_AF-A0A3D9XGI9-F1
#
_entry.id   AF-A0A3D9XGI9-F1
#
_cell.length_a   1.000
_cell.length_b   1.000
_cell.length_c   1.000
_cell.angle_alpha   90.00
_cell.angle_beta   90.00
_cell.angle_gamma   90.00
#
_symmetry.space_group_name_H-M   'P 1'
#
loop_
_entity.id
_entity.type
_entity.pdbx_description
1 polymer ?
#
loop_
_entity_poly.entity_id
_entity_poly.type
_entity_poly.pdbx_seq_one_letter_code
_entity_poly.pdbx_strand_id
1 'polypeptide(L)' 'MLVVFTDGKHADMESLREYIDRIGVSQNTFAEHIGVSKGYLSLILSGRRSPSRMMIQKIDRATDGRVPPAVWFNDSAGSA' A
#
# COMPACT_ATOMS: atom_id res chain seq x y z
N MET A 1 -2.38 35.51 16.00
CA MET A 1 -2.21 34.17 16.56
C MET A 1 -2.71 33.18 15.53
N LEU A 2 -1.81 32.67 14.68
CA LEU A 2 -2.17 31.75 13.60
C LEU A 2 -1.93 30.34 14.11
N VAL A 3 -3.00 29.56 14.31
CA VAL A 3 -2.91 28.11 14.43
C VAL A 3 -2.64 27.55 13.04
N VAL A 4 -1.38 27.28 12.73
CA VAL A 4 -1.01 26.51 11.55
C VAL A 4 -1.17 25.04 11.93
N PHE A 5 -2.35 24.48 11.71
CA PHE A 5 -2.47 23.02 11.62
C PHE A 5 -1.91 22.61 10.26
N THR A 6 -0.64 22.24 10.21
CA THR A 6 -0.12 21.48 9.07
C THR A 6 -0.59 20.04 9.21
N ASP A 7 -1.85 19.79 8.90
CA ASP A 7 -2.39 18.46 8.62
C ASP A 7 -2.93 18.50 7.19
N GLY A 8 -2.15 17.99 6.23
CA GLY A 8 -2.46 18.19 4.81
C GLY A 8 -1.67 17.34 3.83
N LYS A 9 -1.09 16.22 4.27
CA LYS A 9 -0.41 15.28 3.37
C LYS A 9 -0.55 13.79 3.73
N HIS A 10 -1.45 13.44 4.66
CA HIS A 10 -1.64 12.06 5.14
C HIS A 10 -3.09 11.56 5.10
N ALA A 11 -4.07 12.40 4.74
CA ALA A 11 -5.49 12.07 4.87
C ALA A 11 -6.00 10.94 3.94
N ASP A 12 -5.27 10.60 2.88
CA ASP A 12 -5.69 9.61 1.87
C ASP A 12 -4.70 8.44 1.70
N MET A 13 -3.79 8.22 2.67
CA MET A 13 -2.91 7.05 2.64
C MET A 13 -3.67 5.82 3.13
N GLU A 14 -3.97 4.89 2.23
CA GLU A 14 -4.64 3.63 2.57
C GLU A 14 -3.67 2.44 2.43
N SER A 15 -3.90 1.40 3.24
CA SER A 15 -3.19 0.13 3.05
C SER A 15 -3.60 -0.53 1.74
N LEU A 16 -2.76 -1.40 1.20
CA LEU A 16 -3.08 -2.14 -0.02
C LEU A 16 -4.36 -2.98 0.11
N ARG A 17 -4.64 -3.50 1.32
CA ARG A 17 -5.87 -4.25 1.58
C ARG A 17 -7.09 -3.33 1.47
N GLU A 18 -7.07 -2.20 2.16
CA GLU A 18 -8.17 -1.23 2.14
C GLU A 18 -8.44 -0.73 0.73
N TYR A 19 -7.40 -0.43 -0.06
CA TYR A 19 -7.54 -0.04 -1.46
C TYR A 19 -8.31 -1.10 -2.27
N ILE A 20 -7.89 -2.37 -2.19
CA ILE A 20 -8.49 -3.48 -2.95
C ILE A 20 -9.95 -3.70 -2.54
N ASP A 21 -10.22 -3.70 -1.23
CA ASP A 21 -11.57 -3.88 -0.69
C ASP A 21 -12.48 -2.72 -1.10
N ARG A 22 -11.98 -1.47 -1.09
CA ARG A 22 -12.72 -0.26 -1.47
C ARG A 22 -13.11 -0.24 -2.94
N ILE A 23 -12.23 -0.67 -3.84
CA ILE A 23 -12.55 -0.73 -5.29
C ILE A 23 -13.36 -1.97 -5.67
N GLY A 24 -13.58 -2.90 -4.73
CA GLY A 24 -14.42 -4.08 -4.92
C GLY A 24 -13.86 -5.11 -5.91
N VAL A 25 -12.56 -5.10 -6.19
CA VAL A 25 -11.94 -6.07 -7.09
C VAL A 25 -11.40 -7.26 -6.31
N SER A 26 -11.39 -8.43 -6.95
CA SER A 26 -10.76 -9.60 -6.33
C SER A 26 -9.25 -9.44 -6.25
N GLN A 27 -8.62 -10.07 -5.24
CA GLN A 27 -7.15 -10.15 -5.16
C GLN A 27 -6.54 -10.75 -6.43
N ASN A 28 -7.23 -11.70 -7.08
CA ASN A 28 -6.73 -12.29 -8.32
C ASN A 28 -6.65 -11.26 -9.44
N THR A 29 -7.73 -10.50 -9.63
CA THR A 29 -7.84 -9.43 -10.63
C THR A 29 -6.78 -8.35 -10.41
N PHE A 30 -6.59 -7.92 -9.15
CA PHE A 30 -5.56 -6.93 -8.84
C PHE A 30 -4.15 -7.49 -9.05
N ALA A 31 -3.89 -8.75 -8.67
CA ALA A 31 -2.61 -9.40 -8.91
C ALA A 31 -2.26 -9.47 -10.40
N GLU A 32 -3.22 -9.85 -11.24
CA GLU A 32 -3.07 -9.85 -12.70
C GLU A 32 -2.79 -8.43 -13.23
N HIS A 33 -3.51 -7.42 -12.74
CA HIS A 33 -3.31 -6.02 -13.11
C HIS A 33 -1.88 -5.54 -12.82
N ILE A 34 -1.31 -5.90 -11.67
CA ILE A 34 0.08 -5.59 -11.33
C ILE A 34 1.08 -6.66 -11.77
N GLY A 35 0.67 -7.65 -12.58
CA GLY A 35 1.54 -8.68 -13.16
C GLY A 35 2.25 -9.56 -12.13
N VAL A 36 1.55 -10.00 -11.09
CA VAL A 36 2.05 -10.93 -10.07
C VAL A 36 1.09 -12.10 -9.87
N SER A 37 1.53 -13.15 -9.19
CA SER A 37 0.62 -14.23 -8.79
C SER A 37 -0.27 -13.82 -7.62
N LYS A 38 -1.50 -14.33 -7.58
CA LYS A 38 -2.42 -14.19 -6.43
C LYS A 38 -1.76 -14.60 -5.11
N GLY A 39 -0.96 -15.68 -5.12
CA GLY A 39 -0.24 -16.16 -3.94
C GLY A 39 0.78 -15.14 -3.43
N TYR A 40 1.52 -14.49 -4.33
CA TYR A 40 2.44 -13.42 -3.95
C TYR A 40 1.71 -12.22 -3.34
N LEU A 41 0.61 -11.78 -3.97
CA LEU A 41 -0.20 -10.69 -3.42
C LEU A 41 -0.76 -11.04 -2.03
N SER A 42 -1.24 -12.26 -1.82
CA SER A 42 -1.72 -12.72 -0.51
C SER A 42 -0.63 -12.69 0.57
N LEU A 43 0.61 -13.04 0.23
CA LEU A 43 1.75 -12.93 1.16
C LEU A 43 2.06 -11.47 1.54
N ILE A 44 1.93 -10.53 0.59
CA ILE A 44 2.06 -9.10 0.87
C ILE A 44 0.93 -8.63 1.78
N LEU A 45 -0.32 -8.95 1.43
CA LEU A 45 -1.51 -8.52 2.18
C LEU A 45 -1.52 -9.09 3.60
N SER A 46 -0.97 -10.28 3.82
CA SER A 46 -0.86 -10.89 5.16
C SER A 46 0.35 -10.39 5.96
N GLY A 47 1.20 -9.52 5.40
CA GLY A 47 2.44 -9.05 6.05
C GLY A 47 3.54 -10.10 6.09
N ARG A 48 3.30 -11.32 5.59
CA ARG A 48 4.30 -12.42 5.58
C ARG A 48 5.46 -12.17 4.62
N ARG A 49 5.30 -11.25 3.68
CA ARG A 49 6.35 -10.86 2.73
C ARG A 49 6.29 -9.39 2.41
N SER A 50 7.40 -8.68 2.64
CA SER A 50 7.54 -7.30 2.18
C SER A 50 7.78 -7.26 0.66
N PRO A 51 7.06 -6.42 -0.10
CA PRO A 51 7.31 -6.22 -1.52
C PRO A 51 8.69 -5.60 -1.76
N SER A 52 9.29 -5.90 -2.92
CA SER A 52 10.55 -5.25 -3.32
C SER A 52 10.33 -3.75 -3.61
N ARG A 53 11.39 -2.94 -3.61
CA ARG A 53 11.29 -1.51 -3.99
C ARG A 53 10.61 -1.29 -5.35
N MET A 54 10.92 -2.15 -6.32
CA MET A 54 10.29 -2.10 -7.64
C MET A 54 8.79 -2.41 -7.58
N MET A 55 8.39 -3.38 -6.75
CA MET A 55 6.98 -3.72 -6.54
C MET A 55 6.23 -2.61 -5.82
N ILE A 56 6.84 -1.99 -4.81
CA ILE A 56 6.32 -0.82 -4.10
C ILE A 56 6.00 0.32 -5.09
N GLN A 57 6.95 0.67 -5.96
CA GLN A 57 6.71 1.69 -7.00
C GLN A 57 5.64 1.29 -8.01
N LYS A 58 5.52 -0.01 -8.32
CA LYS A 58 4.48 -0.51 -9.23
C LYS A 58 3.10 -0.37 -8.60
N ILE A 59 2.96 -0.71 -7.31
CA ILE A 59 1.71 -0.57 -6.56
C ILE A 59 1.33 0.91 -6.42
N ASP A 60 2.29 1.78 -6.07
CA ASP A 60 2.08 3.23 -6.00
C ASP A 60 1.48 3.78 -7.31
N ARG A 61 2.07 3.43 -8.46
CA ARG A 61 1.54 3.82 -9.78
C ARG A 61 0.20 3.18 -10.12
N ALA A 62 0.01 1.89 -9.82
CA ALA A 62 -1.24 1.18 -10.10
C ALA A 62 -2.41 1.64 -9.22
N THR A 63 -2.12 2.32 -8.11
CA THR A 63 -3.10 2.85 -7.17
C THR A 63 -3.20 4.37 -7.24
N ASP A 64 -2.53 5.01 -8.20
CA ASP A 64 -2.50 6.47 -8.37
C ASP A 64 -2.12 7.21 -7.07
N GLY A 65 -1.10 6.70 -6.36
CA GLY A 65 -0.60 7.28 -5.12
C GLY A 65 -1.44 7.02 -3.87
N ARG A 66 -2.55 6.28 -3.98
CA ARG A 66 -3.39 5.91 -2.82
C ARG A 66 -2.69 4.96 -1.85
N VAL A 67 -1.82 4.09 -2.37
CA VAL A 67 -0.97 3.20 -1.59
C VAL A 67 0.48 3.64 -1.79
N PRO A 68 0.95 4.69 -1.11
CA PRO A 68 2.27 5.28 -1.34
C PRO A 68 3.40 4.52 -0.64
N PRO A 69 4.67 4.66 -1.08
CA PRO A 69 5.83 3.97 -0.51
C PRO A 69 5.92 4.01 1.03
N ALA A 70 5.44 5.07 1.66
CA ALA A 70 5.45 5.24 3.11
C ALA A 70 4.72 4.12 3.88
N VAL A 71 3.66 3.53 3.30
CA VAL A 71 2.85 2.51 4.01
C VAL A 71 3.64 1.22 4.31
N TRP A 72 4.74 0.98 3.60
CA TRP A 72 5.57 -0.22 3.78
C TRP A 72 6.77 -0.01 4.71
N PHE A 73 7.06 1.21 5.16
CA PHE A 73 8.24 1.52 5.99
C PHE A 73 7.93 1.82 7.46
N ASN A 74 6.64 1.92 7.84
CA ASN A 74 6.23 2.27 9.19
C ASN A 74 6.42 1.16 10.25
N ASP A 75 6.78 -0.06 9.85
CA ASP A 75 6.93 -1.21 10.76
C ASP A 75 8.37 -1.41 11.27
N SER A 76 9.29 -0.48 10.99
CA SER A 76 10.70 -0.59 11.41
C SER A 76 10.98 0.00 12.82
N ALA A 77 9.97 0.47 13.54
CA ALA A 77 10.13 1.20 14.81
C ALA A 77 9.75 0.40 16.08
N GLY A 78 9.84 -0.93 16.03
CA GLY A 78 9.56 -1.75 17.21
C GLY A 78 10.28 -3.09 17.18
N SER A 79 11.53 -3.11 17.65
CA SER A 79 12.22 -4.20 18.37
C SER A 79 13.71 -3.85 18.50
N ALA A 80 14.05 -3.07 19.53
CA ALA A 80 15.40 -2.99 20.09
C ALA A 80 15.35 -3.59 21.49
#